data_AF-A0A2A7AZM1-F1
#
_entry.id   AF-A0A2A7AZM1-F1
#
_cell.length_a   1.000
_cell.length_b   1.000
_cell.length_c   1.000
_cell.angle_alpha   90.00
_cell.angle_beta   90.00
_cell.angle_gamma   90.00
#
_symmetry.space_group_name_H-M   'P 1'
#
loop_
_entity.id
_entity.type
_entity.pdbx_description
1 polymer ?
#
loop_
_entity_poly.entity_id
_entity_poly.type
_entity_poly.pdbx_seq_one_letter_code
_entity_poly.pdbx_strand_id
1 'polypeptide(L)'
;MQGLGQARPNKKLSQGAENFQELKICAHGTILALTFLGKGVFMDIEVKRMSPTAIEMLDQLSAVCKRFGVDYYAASQNQRDLLDSIALHEYQLKKAHEQGLKRSEVPPFLGLKRSDRSNDMPA
;
A
#
# COMPACT_ATOMS: atom_id res chain seq x y z
N MET A 1 -31.45 -37.30 -1.43
CA MET A 1 -30.16 -37.26 -0.70
C MET A 1 -29.23 -36.32 -1.43
N GLN A 2 -28.82 -35.23 -0.76
CA GLN A 2 -27.90 -34.21 -1.27
C GLN A 2 -26.47 -34.78 -1.38
N GLY A 3 -25.76 -34.43 -2.46
CA GLY A 3 -24.35 -34.72 -2.64
C GLY A 3 -23.68 -33.62 -3.46
N LEU A 4 -23.25 -32.57 -2.77
CA LEU A 4 -22.57 -31.40 -3.34
C LEU A 4 -21.17 -31.82 -3.84
N GLY A 5 -21.00 -31.89 -5.16
CA GLY A 5 -19.69 -32.04 -5.79
C GLY A 5 -18.86 -30.78 -5.62
N GLN A 6 -17.96 -30.77 -4.64
CA GLN A 6 -16.98 -29.69 -4.47
C GLN A 6 -15.94 -29.74 -5.59
N ALA A 7 -15.85 -28.65 -6.36
CA ALA A 7 -14.78 -28.41 -7.30
C ALA A 7 -13.43 -28.37 -6.56
N ARG A 8 -12.52 -29.28 -6.93
CA ARG A 8 -11.13 -29.29 -6.47
C ARG A 8 -10.43 -28.02 -7.00
N PRO A 9 -9.88 -27.14 -6.15
CA PRO A 9 -9.07 -26.03 -6.63
C PRO A 9 -7.76 -26.60 -7.19
N ASN A 10 -7.62 -26.59 -8.52
CA ASN A 10 -6.37 -26.85 -9.20
C ASN A 10 -5.43 -25.67 -8.95
N LYS A 11 -4.70 -25.73 -7.83
CA LYS A 11 -3.62 -24.79 -7.55
C LYS A 11 -2.41 -25.26 -8.35
N LYS A 12 -2.27 -24.74 -9.58
CA LYS A 12 -1.02 -24.82 -10.32
C LYS A 12 0.08 -24.25 -9.43
N LEU A 13 0.95 -25.12 -8.94
CA LEU A 13 2.16 -24.75 -8.22
C LEU A 13 3.06 -24.01 -9.22
N SER A 14 3.21 -22.71 -9.00
CA SER A 14 4.22 -21.89 -9.67
C SER A 14 5.59 -22.45 -9.29
N GLN A 15 6.18 -23.25 -10.19
CA GLN A 15 7.61 -23.56 -10.18
C GLN A 15 8.36 -22.26 -10.45
N GLY A 16 8.98 -21.68 -9.42
CA GLY A 16 9.77 -20.46 -9.61
C GLY A 16 10.12 -19.68 -8.34
N ALA A 17 10.45 -20.34 -7.24
CA ALA A 17 11.03 -19.66 -6.07
C ALA A 17 12.01 -20.60 -5.37
N GLU A 18 13.21 -20.72 -5.93
CA GLU A 18 14.27 -21.61 -5.42
C GLU A 18 14.84 -21.18 -4.04
N ASN A 19 14.28 -20.14 -3.42
CA ASN A 19 14.71 -19.62 -2.11
C ASN A 19 13.57 -19.32 -1.14
N PHE A 20 12.31 -19.63 -1.46
CA PHE A 20 11.19 -19.34 -0.55
C PHE A 20 11.03 -20.45 0.48
N GLN A 21 11.26 -20.14 1.75
CA GLN A 21 11.04 -21.09 2.84
C GLN A 21 9.89 -20.68 3.72
N GLU A 22 9.28 -21.72 4.24
CA GLU A 22 8.18 -21.80 5.19
C GLU A 22 7.71 -20.48 5.81
N LEU A 23 6.45 -20.14 5.53
CA LEU A 23 5.76 -19.00 6.10
C LEU A 23 5.07 -19.41 7.40
N LYS A 24 5.60 -19.01 8.56
CA LYS A 24 4.97 -19.31 9.86
C LYS A 24 4.13 -18.13 10.32
N ILE A 25 2.81 -18.34 10.39
CA ILE A 25 1.88 -17.36 10.93
C ILE A 25 1.84 -17.54 12.46
N CYS A 26 2.38 -16.57 13.19
CA CYS A 26 2.25 -16.53 14.64
C CYS A 26 0.83 -16.08 15.02
N ALA A 27 0.30 -16.59 16.13
CA ALA A 27 -1.05 -16.29 16.63
C ALA A 27 -1.32 -14.78 16.85
N HIS A 28 -0.27 -13.96 16.92
CA HIS A 28 -0.33 -12.50 17.08
C HIS A 28 -0.39 -11.71 15.76
N GLY A 29 -0.53 -12.39 14.61
CA GLY A 29 -0.66 -11.74 13.29
C GLY A 29 0.66 -11.33 12.64
N THR A 30 1.78 -11.79 13.19
CA THR A 30 3.12 -11.67 12.61
C THR A 30 3.39 -12.86 11.70
N ILE A 31 3.91 -12.59 10.50
CA ILE A 31 4.35 -13.60 9.55
C ILE A 31 5.88 -13.70 9.67
N LEU A 32 6.44 -14.85 10.04
CA LEU A 32 7.87 -15.09 9.90
C LEU A 32 8.15 -15.74 8.55
N ALA A 33 9.07 -15.15 7.80
CA ALA A 33 9.66 -15.75 6.62
C ALA A 33 11.09 -16.18 6.96
N LEU A 34 11.35 -17.48 6.86
CA LEU A 34 12.70 -18.02 6.99
C LEU A 34 13.38 -17.95 5.63
N THR A 35 14.66 -17.56 5.58
CA THR A 35 15.45 -17.64 4.34
C THR A 35 16.83 -18.24 4.64
N PHE A 36 17.10 -19.42 4.08
CA PHE A 36 18.34 -20.19 4.08
C PHE A 36 19.34 -19.40 3.23
N LEU A 37 20.34 -18.83 3.89
CA LEU A 37 21.44 -18.14 3.22
C LEU A 37 22.67 -19.08 3.11
N GLY A 38 22.43 -20.36 2.79
CA GLY A 38 23.48 -21.38 2.71
C GLY A 38 24.11 -21.80 4.06
N LYS A 39 24.74 -22.97 4.08
CA LYS A 39 25.49 -23.61 5.20
C LYS A 39 25.04 -23.22 6.63
N GLY A 40 23.76 -23.42 6.92
CA GLY A 40 23.24 -23.37 8.30
C GLY A 40 22.95 -21.99 8.88
N VAL A 41 22.98 -20.91 8.09
CA VAL A 41 22.55 -19.57 8.54
C VAL A 41 21.06 -19.38 8.19
N PHE A 42 20.25 -19.23 9.23
CA PHE A 42 18.84 -18.86 9.12
C PHE A 42 18.72 -17.35 9.37
N MET A 43 18.07 -16.64 8.45
CA MET A 43 17.62 -15.28 8.73
C MET A 43 16.14 -15.33 9.10
N ASP A 44 15.82 -14.95 10.35
CA ASP A 44 14.45 -14.74 10.81
C ASP A 44 13.98 -13.37 10.32
N ILE A 45 13.21 -13.34 9.24
CA ILE A 45 12.58 -12.10 8.78
C ILE A 45 11.20 -12.02 9.42
N GLU A 46 11.06 -11.14 10.40
CA GLU A 46 9.77 -10.84 11.01
C GLU A 46 8.98 -9.86 10.12
N VAL A 47 7.93 -10.36 9.47
CA VAL A 47 6.99 -9.54 8.70
C VAL A 47 5.80 -9.19 9.58
N LYS A 48 5.84 -7.97 10.14
CA LYS A 48 4.73 -7.41 10.90
C LYS A 48 3.61 -6.96 9.96
N ARG A 49 2.36 -7.31 10.28
CA ARG A 49 1.19 -6.80 9.56
C ARG A 49 1.16 -5.26 9.63
N MET A 50 1.19 -4.62 8.48
CA MET A 50 1.01 -3.16 8.38
C MET A 50 -0.39 -2.76 8.86
N SER A 51 -0.50 -1.55 9.43
CA SER A 51 -1.81 -1.01 9.80
C SER A 51 -2.66 -0.79 8.53
N PRO A 52 -3.99 -0.93 8.61
CA PRO A 52 -4.87 -0.66 7.47
C PRO A 52 -4.64 0.73 6.86
N THR A 53 -4.40 1.73 7.71
CA THR A 53 -4.05 3.10 7.32
C THR A 53 -2.76 3.16 6.50
N ALA A 54 -1.71 2.44 6.91
CA ALA A 54 -0.46 2.40 6.16
C ALA A 54 -0.66 1.77 4.78
N ILE A 55 -1.49 0.72 4.68
CA ILE A 55 -1.83 0.08 3.41
C ILE A 55 -2.57 1.06 2.49
N GLU A 56 -3.56 1.80 3.00
CA GLU A 56 -4.28 2.81 2.22
C GLU A 56 -3.36 3.92 1.70
N MET A 57 -2.43 4.40 2.53
CA MET A 57 -1.46 5.41 2.09
C MET A 57 -0.53 4.88 1.00
N LEU A 58 -0.07 3.62 1.12
CA LEU A 58 0.76 2.97 0.11
C LEU A 58 0.00 2.78 -1.22
N ASP A 59 -1.29 2.42 -1.17
CA ASP A 59 -2.13 2.31 -2.36
C ASP A 59 -2.29 3.67 -3.05
N GLN A 60 -2.53 4.74 -2.27
CA GLN A 60 -2.60 6.10 -2.81
C GLN A 60 -1.29 6.52 -3.48
N LEU A 61 -0.14 6.27 -2.84
CA LEU A 61 1.17 6.55 -3.42
C LEU A 61 1.39 5.73 -4.70
N SER A 62 1.03 4.44 -4.70
CA SER A 62 1.14 3.59 -5.88
C SER A 62 0.30 4.11 -7.04
N ALA A 63 -0.93 4.56 -6.77
CA ALA A 63 -1.81 5.16 -7.78
C ALA A 63 -1.20 6.44 -8.37
N VAL A 64 -0.64 7.30 -7.52
CA VAL A 64 0.05 8.52 -7.94
C VAL A 64 1.27 8.20 -8.81
N CYS A 65 2.14 7.29 -8.38
CA CYS A 65 3.32 6.85 -9.13
C CYS A 65 2.94 6.29 -10.51
N LYS A 66 1.90 5.44 -10.59
CA LYS A 66 1.37 4.91 -11.85
C LYS A 66 0.83 6.00 -12.76
N ARG A 67 0.09 6.97 -12.21
CA ARG A 67 -0.49 8.08 -12.98
C ARG A 67 0.59 8.96 -13.61
N PHE A 68 1.71 9.16 -12.93
CA PHE A 68 2.83 9.95 -13.45
C PHE A 68 3.88 9.12 -14.21
N GLY A 69 3.72 7.80 -14.29
CA GLY A 69 4.67 6.90 -14.97
C GLY A 69 6.05 6.89 -14.31
N VAL A 70 6.11 7.13 -12.99
CA VAL A 70 7.37 7.21 -12.24
C VAL A 70 7.55 5.95 -11.40
N ASP A 71 8.69 5.28 -11.57
CA ASP A 71 9.15 4.30 -10.59
C ASP A 71 9.66 5.05 -9.36
N TYR A 72 8.91 4.92 -8.26
CA TYR A 72 9.21 5.59 -6.99
C TYR A 72 10.64 5.32 -6.51
N TYR A 73 11.15 4.10 -6.68
CA TYR A 73 12.48 3.74 -6.18
C TYR A 73 13.61 4.23 -7.08
N ALA A 74 13.35 4.40 -8.37
CA ALA A 74 14.31 4.97 -9.32
C ALA A 74 14.24 6.51 -9.40
N ALA A 75 13.23 7.12 -8.79
CA ALA A 75 13.01 8.55 -8.83
C ALA A 75 14.03 9.34 -7.99
N SER A 76 14.39 10.53 -8.45
CA SER A 76 15.19 11.48 -7.68
C SER A 76 14.50 11.85 -6.36
N GLN A 77 15.25 12.35 -5.36
CA GLN A 77 14.66 12.77 -4.08
C GLN A 77 13.54 13.79 -4.29
N ASN A 78 13.77 14.83 -5.10
CA ASN A 78 12.77 15.86 -5.36
C ASN A 78 11.50 15.30 -6.02
N GLN A 79 11.64 14.29 -6.88
CA GLN A 79 10.49 13.62 -7.47
C GLN A 79 9.74 12.78 -6.44
N ARG A 80 10.45 12.07 -5.56
CA ARG A 80 9.84 11.32 -4.45
C ARG A 80 9.08 12.26 -3.51
N ASP A 81 9.69 13.37 -3.09
CA ASP A 81 9.08 14.38 -2.24
C ASP A 81 7.81 14.97 -2.88
N LEU A 82 7.84 15.19 -4.20
CA LEU A 82 6.68 15.63 -4.96
C LEU A 82 5.57 14.58 -4.97
N LEU A 83 5.89 13.31 -5.27
CA LEU A 83 4.92 12.21 -5.30
C LEU A 83 4.29 11.97 -3.93
N ASP A 84 5.10 11.99 -2.86
CA ASP A 84 4.65 11.86 -1.47
C ASP A 84 3.71 13.01 -1.10
N SER A 85 4.08 14.25 -1.45
CA SER A 85 3.25 15.43 -1.20
C SER A 85 1.90 15.33 -1.93
N ILE A 86 1.88 14.83 -3.16
CA ILE A 86 0.65 14.65 -3.94
C ILE A 86 -0.22 13.54 -3.33
N ALA A 87 0.38 12.39 -3.04
CA ALA A 87 -0.31 11.25 -2.45
C ALA A 87 -0.94 11.61 -1.10
N LEU A 88 -0.18 12.31 -0.23
CA LEU A 88 -0.69 12.78 1.04
C LEU A 88 -1.86 13.75 0.88
N HIS A 89 -1.76 14.68 -0.07
CA HIS A 89 -2.82 15.66 -0.32
C HIS A 89 -4.11 15.00 -0.79
N GLU A 90 -4.02 14.06 -1.74
CA GLU A 90 -5.18 13.32 -2.24
C GLU A 90 -5.79 12.42 -1.16
N TYR A 91 -4.96 11.77 -0.36
CA TYR A 91 -5.41 10.99 0.78
C TYR A 91 -6.20 11.85 1.77
N GLN A 92 -5.69 13.03 2.11
CA GLN A 92 -6.39 13.96 3.01
C GLN A 92 -7.71 14.45 2.45
N LEU A 93 -7.78 14.74 1.13
CA LEU A 93 -9.03 15.10 0.45
C LEU A 93 -10.05 13.96 0.54
N LYS A 94 -9.63 12.73 0.25
CA LYS A 94 -10.49 11.55 0.35
C LYS A 94 -11.01 11.35 1.78
N LYS A 95 -10.16 11.51 2.79
CA LYS A 95 -10.57 11.42 4.21
C LYS A 95 -11.49 12.55 4.64
N ALA A 96 -11.29 13.76 4.14
CA ALA A 96 -12.21 14.87 4.38
C ALA A 96 -13.58 14.61 3.76
N HIS A 97 -13.63 14.10 2.52
CA HIS A 97 -14.88 13.69 1.88
C HIS A 97 -15.61 12.60 2.67
N GLU A 98 -14.91 11.56 3.11
CA GLU A 98 -15.48 10.50 3.97
C GLU A 98 -16.05 11.06 5.29
N GLN A 99 -15.48 12.15 5.81
CA GLN A 99 -15.92 12.82 7.03
C GLN A 99 -16.96 13.93 6.79
N GLY A 100 -17.37 14.16 5.53
CA GLY A 100 -18.27 15.27 5.16
C GLY A 100 -17.67 16.66 5.36
N LEU A 101 -16.34 16.75 5.49
CA LEU A 101 -15.61 18.00 5.62
C LEU A 101 -15.46 18.67 4.26
N LYS A 102 -15.44 20.00 4.27
CA LYS A 102 -15.21 20.78 3.05
C LYS A 102 -13.75 20.69 2.61
N ARG A 103 -13.53 20.82 1.31
CA ARG A 103 -12.18 20.88 0.72
C ARG A 103 -11.31 21.95 1.39
N SER A 104 -11.90 23.08 1.78
CA SER A 104 -11.23 24.18 2.50
C SER A 104 -10.54 23.77 3.81
N GLU A 105 -11.05 22.75 4.50
CA GLU A 105 -10.47 22.23 5.76
C GLU A 105 -9.20 21.41 5.51
N VAL A 106 -9.03 20.87 4.29
CA VAL A 106 -7.80 20.18 3.90
C VAL A 106 -6.76 21.21 3.53
N PRO A 107 -5.56 21.22 4.16
CA PRO A 107 -4.53 22.19 3.83
C PRO A 107 -4.15 22.12 2.34
N PRO A 108 -3.86 23.25 1.70
CA PRO A 108 -3.55 23.26 0.28
C PRO A 108 -2.20 22.60 -0.02
N PHE A 109 -2.11 22.01 -1.20
CA PHE A 109 -0.87 21.47 -1.74
C PHE A 109 0.22 22.54 -1.81
N LEU A 110 1.41 22.22 -1.28
CA LEU A 110 2.60 23.10 -1.24
C LEU A 110 2.34 24.51 -0.67
N GLY A 111 1.32 24.68 0.18
CA GLY A 111 0.98 25.99 0.74
C GLY A 111 0.40 26.99 -0.26
N LEU A 112 0.03 26.53 -1.47
CA LEU A 112 -0.54 27.39 -2.50
C LEU A 112 -1.96 27.85 -2.13
N LYS A 113 -2.26 29.14 -2.26
CA LYS A 113 -3.62 29.63 -1.99
C LYS A 113 -4.60 29.06 -3.02
N ARG A 114 -5.69 28.45 -2.54
CA ARG A 114 -6.81 28.03 -3.39
C ARG A 114 -7.66 29.24 -3.77
N SER A 115 -8.24 29.20 -4.96
CA SER A 115 -9.29 30.14 -5.36
C SER A 115 -10.59 29.83 -4.62
N ASP A 116 -11.44 30.84 -4.40
CA ASP A 116 -12.73 30.69 -3.71
C ASP A 116 -13.62 29.63 -4.38
N ARG A 117 -13.64 29.59 -5.72
CA ARG A 117 -14.34 28.57 -6.51
C ARG A 117 -13.88 27.13 -6.22
N SER A 118 -12.63 26.93 -5.81
CA SER A 118 -12.11 25.60 -5.45
C SER A 118 -12.48 25.22 -4.03
N ASN A 119 -12.70 26.19 -3.14
CA ASN A 119 -13.04 25.94 -1.74
C ASN A 119 -14.47 25.40 -1.56
N ASP A 120 -15.40 25.81 -2.43
CA ASP A 120 -16.80 25.39 -2.39
C ASP A 120 -17.06 24.07 -3.13
N MET A 121 -16.06 23.54 -3.85
CA MET A 121 -16.18 22.23 -4.47
C MET A 121 -16.13 21.13 -3.39
N PRO A 122 -16.97 20.09 -3.48
CA PRO A 122 -16.84 18.94 -2.60
C PRO A 122 -15.42 18.35 -2.68
N ALA A 123 -14.95 17.85 -1.52
CA ALA A 123 -13.63 17.24 -1.37
C ALA A 123 -13.49 15.97 -2.20
#